data_AF-I0BN70-F1
#
_entry.id   AF-I0BN70-F1
#
_cell.length_a   1.000
_cell.length_b   1.000
_cell.length_c   1.000
_cell.angle_alpha   90.00
_cell.angle_beta   90.00
_cell.angle_gamma   90.00
#
_symmetry.space_group_name_H-M   'P 1'
#
loop_
_entity.id
_entity.type
_entity.pdbx_description
1 polymer ?
#
loop_
_entity_poly.entity_id
_entity_poly.type
_entity_poly.pdbx_seq_one_letter_code
_entity_poly.pdbx_strand_id
1 'polypeptide(L)'
;MRIGELSSTTGVSIRSLRYYEEQGLIQPVRMANGYREYSPFAAEQVRTVQFYLSLGLTTEQIAGFLQCVMKNKEAFCAEVLPVYEKKLAEMNEQIELLTRIRSNLVERIEAIHEEQQTILNGGNPT
;
A
#
# COMPACT_ATOMS: atom_id res chain seq x y z
N MET A 1 10.01 -24.67 -3.96
CA MET A 1 10.37 -23.69 -2.90
C MET A 1 9.35 -23.75 -1.75
N ARG A 2 9.79 -23.89 -0.50
CA ARG A 2 8.88 -23.89 0.67
C ARG A 2 8.49 -22.46 1.06
N ILE A 3 7.41 -22.28 1.85
CA ILE A 3 6.97 -20.93 2.27
C ILE A 3 8.04 -20.14 3.04
N GLY A 4 8.86 -20.82 3.86
CA GLY A 4 9.96 -20.18 4.59
C GLY A 4 11.08 -19.72 3.66
N GLU A 5 11.37 -20.48 2.61
CA GLU A 5 12.34 -20.11 1.59
C GLU A 5 11.81 -18.94 0.74
N LEU A 6 10.53 -18.98 0.35
CA LEU A 6 9.86 -17.85 -0.34
C LEU A 6 9.90 -16.57 0.49
N SER A 7 9.70 -16.70 1.82
CA SER A 7 9.82 -15.58 2.76
C SER A 7 11.23 -14.99 2.76
N SER A 8 12.25 -15.83 2.90
CA SER A 8 13.65 -15.39 2.86
C SER A 8 14.03 -14.75 1.51
N THR A 9 13.56 -15.29 0.39
CA THR A 9 13.89 -14.79 -0.95
C THR A 9 13.20 -13.46 -1.28
N THR A 10 12.00 -13.22 -0.74
CA THR A 10 11.20 -12.02 -1.07
C THR A 10 11.23 -10.95 0.02
N GLY A 11 11.70 -11.29 1.22
CA GLY A 11 11.62 -10.42 2.40
C GLY A 11 10.20 -10.27 2.97
N VAL A 12 9.20 -10.92 2.36
CA VAL A 12 7.81 -10.90 2.83
C VAL A 12 7.63 -11.88 3.97
N SER A 13 6.95 -11.46 5.03
CA SER A 13 6.68 -12.34 6.18
C SER A 13 5.86 -13.57 5.77
N ILE A 14 6.08 -14.71 6.44
CA ILE A 14 5.26 -15.92 6.22
C ILE A 14 3.76 -15.63 6.40
N ARG A 15 3.39 -14.76 7.36
CA ARG A 15 2.01 -14.36 7.59
C ARG A 15 1.43 -13.66 6.35
N SER A 16 2.16 -12.71 5.78
CA SER A 16 1.76 -12.00 4.57
C SER A 16 1.69 -12.94 3.37
N LEU A 17 2.62 -13.89 3.22
CA LEU A 17 2.55 -14.90 2.16
C LEU A 17 1.32 -15.80 2.28
N ARG A 18 0.94 -16.20 3.51
CA ARG A 18 -0.32 -16.94 3.74
C ARG A 18 -1.53 -16.09 3.35
N TYR A 19 -1.52 -14.81 3.70
CA TYR A 19 -2.57 -13.90 3.29
C TYR A 19 -2.64 -13.75 1.76
N TYR A 20 -1.50 -13.65 1.07
CA TYR A 20 -1.48 -13.62 -0.41
C TYR A 20 -2.03 -14.91 -1.02
N GLU A 21 -1.76 -16.06 -0.39
CA GLU A 21 -2.34 -17.34 -0.80
C GLU A 21 -3.86 -17.38 -0.59
N GLU A 22 -4.35 -16.92 0.56
CA GLU A 22 -5.79 -16.80 0.86
C GLU A 22 -6.51 -15.88 -0.15
N GLN A 23 -5.85 -14.81 -0.58
CA GLN A 23 -6.35 -13.87 -1.60
C GLN A 23 -6.13 -14.39 -3.04
N GLY A 24 -5.58 -15.59 -3.21
CA GLY A 24 -5.37 -16.22 -4.51
C GLY A 24 -4.23 -15.66 -5.35
N LEU A 25 -3.43 -14.73 -4.79
CA LEU A 25 -2.34 -14.04 -5.49
C LEU A 25 -1.13 -14.94 -5.75
N ILE A 26 -0.91 -15.91 -4.85
CA ILE A 26 0.09 -16.96 -5.01
C ILE A 26 -0.56 -18.31 -4.73
N GLN A 27 -0.09 -19.36 -5.40
CA GLN A 27 -0.64 -20.70 -5.22
C GLN A 27 0.49 -21.74 -5.10
N PRO A 28 0.53 -22.54 -4.04
CA PRO A 28 1.44 -23.67 -3.98
C PRO A 28 0.87 -24.87 -4.75
N VAL A 29 1.77 -25.67 -5.30
CA VAL A 29 1.44 -26.99 -5.84
C VAL A 29 1.66 -28.03 -4.75
N ARG A 30 0.74 -29.00 -4.66
CA ARG A 30 0.90 -30.14 -3.76
C ARG A 30 1.73 -31.21 -4.45
N MET A 31 2.85 -31.55 -3.85
CA MET A 31 3.77 -32.58 -4.34
C MET A 31 3.28 -33.98 -3.97
N ALA A 32 3.74 -35.02 -4.68
CA ALA A 32 3.35 -36.42 -4.43
C ALA A 32 3.68 -36.90 -3.00
N ASN A 33 4.67 -36.28 -2.35
CA ASN A 33 5.07 -36.54 -0.96
C ASN A 33 4.21 -35.77 0.08
N GLY A 34 3.14 -35.10 -0.34
CA GLY A 34 2.20 -34.37 0.52
C GLY A 34 2.62 -32.95 0.89
N TYR A 35 3.86 -32.55 0.62
CA TYR A 35 4.35 -31.20 0.90
C TYR A 35 3.80 -30.17 -0.11
N ARG A 36 3.74 -28.91 0.32
CA ARG A 36 3.37 -27.76 -0.53
C ARG A 36 4.61 -27.04 -0.97
N GLU A 37 4.73 -26.82 -2.28
CA GLU A 37 5.82 -26.06 -2.86
C GLU A 37 5.32 -24.98 -3.80
N TYR A 38 5.93 -23.81 -3.72
CA TYR A 38 5.78 -22.76 -4.70
C TYR A 38 6.78 -22.96 -5.82
N SER A 39 6.36 -22.63 -7.04
CA SER A 39 7.26 -22.56 -8.18
C SER A 39 8.27 -21.41 -8.00
N PRO A 40 9.40 -21.43 -8.73
CA PRO A 40 10.33 -20.30 -8.74
C PRO A 40 9.67 -18.97 -9.15
N PHE A 41 8.62 -19.02 -9.99
CA PHE A 41 7.85 -17.86 -10.44
C PHE A 41 7.08 -17.16 -9.31
N ALA A 42 6.78 -17.86 -8.22
CA ALA A 42 6.08 -17.27 -7.08
C ALA A 42 6.85 -16.10 -6.46
N ALA A 43 8.19 -16.13 -6.48
CA ALA A 43 8.98 -15.00 -5.99
C ALA A 43 8.78 -13.74 -6.84
N GLU A 44 8.61 -13.90 -8.15
CA GLU A 44 8.28 -12.80 -9.05
C GLU A 44 6.86 -12.28 -8.80
N GLN A 45 5.88 -13.18 -8.69
CA GLN A 45 4.50 -12.81 -8.33
C GLN A 45 4.44 -12.02 -7.01
N VAL A 46 5.16 -12.46 -5.98
CA VAL A 46 5.21 -11.75 -4.69
C VAL A 46 5.80 -10.35 -4.84
N ARG A 47 6.89 -10.19 -5.61
CA ARG A 47 7.47 -8.86 -5.87
C ARG A 47 6.50 -7.96 -6.65
N THR A 48 5.79 -8.50 -7.62
CA THR A 48 4.74 -7.79 -8.35
C THR A 48 3.60 -7.35 -7.44
N VAL A 49 3.16 -8.23 -6.53
CA VAL A 49 2.17 -7.88 -5.49
C VAL A 49 2.69 -6.75 -4.60
N GLN A 50 3.94 -6.82 -4.12
CA GLN A 50 4.55 -5.75 -3.31
C GLN A 50 4.62 -4.42 -4.04
N PHE A 51 4.93 -4.44 -5.34
CA PHE A 51 4.93 -3.24 -6.17
C PHE A 51 3.54 -2.58 -6.17
N TYR A 52 2.48 -3.31 -6.47
CA TYR A 52 1.13 -2.73 -6.48
C TYR A 52 0.63 -2.31 -5.09
N LEU A 53 0.97 -3.06 -4.04
CA LEU A 53 0.69 -2.65 -2.66
C LEU A 53 1.39 -1.31 -2.33
N SER A 54 2.61 -1.09 -2.84
CA SER A 54 3.33 0.19 -2.65
C SER A 54 2.65 1.38 -3.34
N LEU A 55 1.83 1.11 -4.38
CA LEU A 55 0.98 2.10 -5.03
C LEU A 55 -0.35 2.33 -4.29
N GLY A 56 -0.56 1.67 -3.14
CA GLY A 56 -1.76 1.81 -2.32
C GLY A 56 -2.96 1.00 -2.81
N LEU A 57 -2.75 0.04 -3.73
CA LEU A 57 -3.80 -0.89 -4.15
C LEU A 57 -4.01 -1.96 -3.07
N THR A 58 -5.22 -2.52 -3.02
CA THR A 58 -5.55 -3.64 -2.13
C THR A 58 -5.23 -4.98 -2.79
N THR A 59 -5.08 -6.04 -1.99
CA THR A 59 -4.89 -7.40 -2.52
C THR A 59 -6.04 -7.86 -3.41
N GLU A 60 -7.27 -7.41 -3.13
CA GLU A 60 -8.46 -7.68 -3.95
C GLU A 60 -8.36 -7.02 -5.33
N GLN A 61 -7.96 -5.74 -5.39
CA GLN A 61 -7.73 -5.04 -6.66
C GLN A 61 -6.64 -5.72 -7.47
N ILE A 62 -5.53 -6.09 -6.83
CA ILE A 62 -4.39 -6.76 -7.46
C ILE A 62 -4.83 -8.13 -8.02
N ALA A 63 -5.61 -8.90 -7.28
CA ALA A 63 -6.09 -10.21 -7.73
C ALA A 63 -6.88 -10.13 -9.04
N GLY A 64 -7.58 -9.01 -9.29
CA GLY A 64 -8.35 -8.77 -10.50
C GLY A 64 -7.52 -8.75 -11.80
N PHE A 65 -6.23 -8.41 -11.73
CA PHE A 65 -5.39 -8.26 -12.94
C PHE A 65 -4.00 -8.89 -12.86
N LEU A 66 -3.61 -9.46 -11.70
CA LEU A 66 -2.29 -10.03 -11.49
C LEU A 66 -1.92 -11.06 -12.55
N GLN A 67 -2.84 -11.95 -12.93
CA GLN A 67 -2.51 -12.97 -13.94
C GLN A 67 -2.20 -12.36 -15.32
N CYS A 68 -2.83 -11.23 -15.68
CA CYS A 68 -2.56 -10.56 -16.93
C CYS A 68 -1.18 -9.90 -16.92
N VAL A 69 -0.85 -9.12 -15.89
CA VAL A 69 0.42 -8.37 -15.81
C VAL A 69 1.64 -9.28 -15.60
N MET A 70 1.43 -10.50 -15.07
CA MET A 70 2.47 -11.52 -15.01
C MET A 70 2.79 -12.15 -16.38
N LYS A 71 1.93 -11.98 -17.39
CA LYS A 71 2.09 -12.56 -18.74
C LYS A 71 2.29 -11.51 -19.83
N ASN A 72 1.86 -10.28 -19.58
CA ASN A 72 1.81 -9.20 -20.56
C ASN A 72 2.29 -7.89 -19.93
N LYS A 73 2.59 -6.90 -20.77
CA LYS A 73 2.78 -5.52 -20.29
C LYS A 73 1.46 -4.97 -19.77
N GLU A 74 1.52 -4.12 -18.74
CA GLU A 74 0.33 -3.49 -18.12
C GLU A 74 -0.61 -2.83 -19.13
N ALA A 75 -0.06 -2.22 -20.18
CA ALA A 75 -0.83 -1.57 -21.25
C ALA A 75 -1.80 -2.50 -22.00
N PHE A 76 -1.63 -3.82 -21.89
CA PHE A 76 -2.54 -4.81 -22.49
C PHE A 76 -3.54 -5.40 -21.49
N CYS A 77 -3.50 -4.98 -20.22
CA CYS A 77 -4.40 -5.43 -19.17
C CYS A 77 -5.43 -4.34 -18.89
N ALA A 78 -6.62 -4.49 -19.48
CA ALA A 78 -7.67 -3.46 -19.50
C ALA A 78 -8.13 -3.04 -18.10
N GLU A 79 -7.96 -3.92 -17.11
CA GLU A 79 -8.35 -3.72 -15.72
C GLU A 79 -7.39 -2.79 -14.94
N VAL A 80 -6.14 -2.61 -15.41
CA VAL A 80 -5.10 -1.90 -14.65
C VAL A 80 -5.36 -0.38 -14.63
N LEU A 81 -5.60 0.21 -15.79
CA LEU A 81 -5.72 1.67 -15.90
C LEU A 81 -6.90 2.24 -15.08
N PRO A 82 -8.12 1.66 -15.11
CA PRO A 82 -9.22 2.13 -14.26
C PRO A 82 -8.92 2.04 -12.76
N VAL A 83 -8.16 1.03 -12.33
CA VAL A 83 -7.74 0.90 -10.93
C VAL A 83 -6.78 2.02 -10.54
N TYR A 84 -5.82 2.36 -11.41
CA TYR A 84 -4.91 3.48 -11.18
C TYR A 84 -5.63 4.83 -11.14
N GLU A 85 -6.51 5.09 -12.09
CA GLU A 85 -7.27 6.35 -12.15
C GLU A 85 -8.13 6.53 -10.90
N LYS A 86 -8.82 5.48 -10.47
CA LYS A 86 -9.59 5.48 -9.22
C LYS A 86 -8.69 5.75 -8.01
N LYS A 87 -7.57 5.04 -7.92
CA LYS A 87 -6.65 5.21 -6.78
C LYS A 87 -6.05 6.61 -6.72
N LEU A 88 -5.70 7.18 -7.88
CA LEU A 88 -5.20 8.54 -7.98
C LEU A 88 -6.25 9.56 -7.54
N ALA A 89 -7.51 9.38 -7.94
CA ALA A 89 -8.61 10.23 -7.49
C ALA A 89 -8.80 10.18 -5.96
N GLU A 90 -8.83 8.98 -5.37
CA GLU A 90 -8.90 8.79 -3.91
C GLU A 90 -7.74 9.48 -3.18
N MET A 91 -6.51 9.39 -3.72
CA MET A 91 -5.34 10.04 -3.14
C MET A 91 -5.44 11.56 -3.22
N ASN A 92 -5.91 12.11 -4.33
CA ASN A 92 -6.09 13.56 -4.49
C ASN A 92 -7.10 14.11 -3.47
N GLU A 93 -8.23 13.42 -3.27
CA GLU A 93 -9.23 13.79 -2.25
C GLU A 93 -8.62 13.80 -0.83
N GLN A 94 -7.82 12.79 -0.50
CA GLN A 94 -7.13 12.71 0.80
C GLN A 94 -6.10 13.83 0.96
N ILE A 95 -5.32 14.13 -0.08
CA ILE A 95 -4.34 15.22 -0.08
C ILE A 95 -5.04 16.56 0.16
N GLU A 96 -6.15 16.83 -0.53
CA GLU A 96 -6.92 18.06 -0.35
C GLU A 96 -7.49 18.18 1.07
N LEU A 97 -8.03 17.09 1.61
CA LEU A 97 -8.52 17.06 2.99
C LEU A 97 -7.40 17.32 4.01
N LEU A 98 -6.29 16.58 3.90
CA LEU A 98 -5.16 16.71 4.82
C LEU A 98 -4.49 18.09 4.71
N THR A 99 -4.44 18.66 3.52
CA THR A 99 -3.93 20.02 3.30
C THR A 99 -4.79 21.06 4.00
N ARG A 100 -6.14 20.94 3.92
CA ARG A 100 -7.06 21.82 4.64
C ARG A 100 -6.92 21.70 6.16
N ILE A 101 -6.86 20.47 6.67
CA ILE A 101 -6.67 20.21 8.11
C ILE A 101 -5.34 20.82 8.57
N ARG A 102 -4.26 20.63 7.81
CA ARG A 102 -2.95 21.21 8.10
C ARG A 102 -3.02 22.74 8.18
N SER A 103 -3.64 23.40 7.19
CA SER A 103 -3.78 24.87 7.20
C SER A 103 -4.53 25.35 8.44
N ASN A 104 -5.65 24.72 8.78
CA ASN A 104 -6.40 25.06 9.99
C ASN A 104 -5.54 24.92 11.26
N LEU A 105 -4.75 23.84 11.36
CA LEU A 105 -3.85 23.65 12.51
C LEU A 105 -2.76 24.72 12.60
N VAL A 106 -2.19 25.13 11.46
CA VAL A 106 -1.19 26.20 11.39
C VAL A 106 -1.79 27.51 11.90
N GLU A 107 -2.96 27.92 11.40
CA GLU A 107 -3.63 29.15 11.84
C GLU A 107 -3.93 29.14 13.36
N ARG A 108 -4.37 28.00 13.89
CA ARG A 108 -4.64 27.85 15.33
C ARG A 108 -3.36 27.96 16.17
N ILE A 109 -2.25 27.42 15.68
CA ILE A 109 -0.95 27.52 16.35
C ILE A 109 -0.45 28.97 16.34
N GLU A 110 -0.53 29.65 15.20
CA GLU A 110 -0.12 31.05 15.06
C GLU A 110 -0.91 31.96 15.99
N ALA A 111 -2.23 31.82 16.04
CA ALA A 111 -3.09 32.60 16.94
C ALA A 111 -2.68 32.42 18.42
N ILE A 112 -2.37 31.19 18.85
CA ILE A 112 -1.92 30.92 20.22
C ILE A 112 -0.57 31.59 20.50
N HIS A 113 0.38 31.55 19.56
CA HIS A 113 1.67 32.20 19.73
C HIS A 113 1.52 33.72 19.85
N GLU A 114 0.64 34.35 19.07
CA GLU A 114 0.36 35.78 19.15
C GLU A 114 -0.24 36.17 20.51
N GLU A 115 -1.22 35.40 21.01
CA GLU A 115 -1.80 35.59 22.34
C GLU A 115 -0.75 35.44 23.46
N GLN A 116 0.12 34.45 23.37
CA GLN A 116 1.20 34.27 24.35
C GLN A 116 2.20 35.44 24.32
N GLN A 117 2.55 35.93 23.14
CA GLN A 117 3.50 37.01 22.98
C GLN A 117 2.93 38.35 23.43
N THR A 118 1.63 38.59 23.22
CA THR A 118 0.94 39.77 23.76
C THR A 118 0.83 39.75 25.28
N ILE A 119 0.58 38.59 25.90
CA ILE A 119 0.60 38.44 27.36
C ILE A 119 2.01 38.69 27.93
N LEU A 120 3.05 38.14 27.29
CA LEU A 120 4.43 38.31 27.72
C LEU A 120 4.93 39.76 27.58
N ASN A 121 4.52 40.45 26.51
CA ASN A 121 4.89 41.85 26.26
C ASN A 121 4.01 42.87 27.00
N GLY A 122 2.89 42.42 27.58
CA GLY A 122 1.82 43.26 28.12
C GLY A 122 1.70 43.29 29.66
N GLY A 123 2.65 42.76 30.44
CA GLY A 123 2.69 43.04 31.88
C GLY A 123 2.89 44.54 32.09
N ASN A 124 1.96 45.37 32.57
CA ASN A 124 0.77 45.15 33.39
C ASN A 124 -0.16 46.38 33.16
N PRO A 125 -1.47 46.27 32.86
CA PRO A 125 -2.38 47.38 33.12
C PRO A 125 -2.70 47.39 34.62
N THR A 126 -2.41 48.52 35.25
CA THR A 126 -2.72 48.93 36.64
C THR A 126 -3.98 48.33 37.23
#